data_AF-A0A0S2S7L0-F1
#
_entry.id   AF-A0A0S2S7L0-F1
#
_cell.length_a   1.000
_cell.length_b   1.000
_cell.length_c   1.000
_cell.angle_alpha   90.00
_cell.angle_beta   90.00
_cell.angle_gamma   90.00
#
_symmetry.space_group_name_H-M   'P 1'
#
loop_
_entity.id
_entity.type
_entity.pdbx_description
1 polymer ?
#
loop_
_entity_poly.entity_id
_entity_poly.type
_entity_poly.pdbx_seq_one_letter_code
_entity_poly.pdbx_strand_id
1 'polypeptide(L)'
;MSESVELKRVAMVYGPDDDPHMYELYEGVLYERSYFFYLEHGILCLRHVRKVEQPDHPHLYVDGESGGLQLAENVQREIMEVVTELIERLRSKDGLAFLLDELLWLQGRSHIELNLVKNKG
;
A
#
# COMPACT_ATOMS: atom_id res chain seq x y z
N MET A 1 22.43 -11.45 -0.99
CA MET A 1 21.73 -11.24 0.29
C MET A 1 20.63 -10.24 0.01
N SER A 2 19.37 -10.64 0.13
CA SER A 2 18.24 -9.71 -0.01
C SER A 2 18.28 -8.74 1.17
N GLU A 3 18.19 -7.43 0.90
CA GLU A 3 18.01 -6.43 1.95
C GLU A 3 16.75 -6.77 2.74
N SER A 4 16.83 -6.77 4.08
CA SER A 4 15.67 -7.01 4.95
C SER A 4 14.60 -5.95 4.68
N VAL A 5 13.33 -6.34 4.66
CA VAL A 5 12.22 -5.40 4.51
C VAL A 5 12.20 -4.48 5.73
N GLU A 6 12.49 -3.19 5.54
CA GLU A 6 12.37 -2.18 6.60
C GLU A 6 10.96 -1.57 6.56
N LEU A 7 10.13 -1.97 7.54
CA LEU A 7 8.79 -1.40 7.75
C LEU A 7 8.78 -0.53 8.99
N LYS A 8 7.97 0.54 8.95
CA LYS A 8 7.76 1.44 10.09
C LYS A 8 6.29 1.64 10.35
N ARG A 9 5.87 1.60 11.62
CA ARG A 9 4.51 2.01 12.00
C ARG A 9 4.38 3.52 11.81
N VAL A 10 3.33 3.94 11.12
CA VAL A 10 3.00 5.33 10.87
C VAL A 10 1.49 5.52 10.87
N ALA A 11 1.03 6.77 10.89
CA ALA A 11 -0.36 7.12 10.72
C ALA A 11 -0.56 7.95 9.45
N MET A 12 -1.69 7.74 8.77
CA MET A 12 -2.10 8.49 7.60
C MET A 12 -3.43 9.18 7.86
N VAL A 13 -3.53 10.46 7.48
CA VAL A 13 -4.80 11.17 7.37
C VAL A 13 -5.29 11.08 5.92
N TYR A 14 -6.50 10.57 5.75
CA TYR A 14 -7.21 10.47 4.47
C TYR A 14 -8.31 11.53 4.38
N GLY A 15 -8.60 11.99 3.17
CA GLY A 15 -9.56 13.05 2.89
C GLY A 15 -8.92 14.39 2.49
N PRO A 16 -9.71 15.47 2.40
CA PRO A 16 -11.14 15.51 2.70
C PRO A 16 -11.97 14.75 1.65
N ASP A 17 -13.02 14.05 2.09
CA ASP A 17 -13.98 13.37 1.20
C ASP A 17 -15.09 14.35 0.75
N ASP A 18 -16.37 13.99 0.90
CA ASP A 18 -17.51 14.79 0.46
C ASP A 18 -17.64 16.13 1.20
N ASP A 19 -17.12 16.21 2.43
CA ASP A 19 -17.07 17.43 3.24
C ASP A 19 -15.62 17.91 3.46
N PRO A 20 -15.32 19.22 3.34
CA PRO A 20 -13.97 19.77 3.52
C PRO A 20 -13.29 19.51 4.87
N HIS A 21 -14.05 19.11 5.88
CA HIS A 21 -13.59 18.81 7.23
C HIS A 21 -13.67 17.32 7.58
N MET A 22 -14.12 16.48 6.66
CA MET A 22 -14.22 15.04 6.85
C MET A 22 -12.88 14.38 6.55
N TYR A 23 -12.14 14.09 7.62
CA TYR A 23 -10.88 13.36 7.56
C TYR A 23 -10.97 12.08 8.36
N GLU A 24 -10.30 11.05 7.85
CA GLU A 24 -10.17 9.77 8.52
C GLU A 24 -8.72 9.52 8.89
N LEU A 25 -8.51 8.85 10.02
CA LEU A 25 -7.18 8.48 10.50
C LEU A 25 -6.99 6.97 10.36
N TYR A 26 -5.93 6.59 9.67
CA TYR A 26 -5.54 5.19 9.49
C TYR A 26 -4.19 4.94 10.14
N GLU A 27 -4.11 3.88 10.94
CA GLU A 27 -2.84 3.33 11.42
C GLU A 27 -2.37 2.22 10.49
N GLY A 28 -1.07 2.16 10.23
CA GLY A 28 -0.54 1.19 9.29
C GLY A 28 0.97 1.17 9.26
N VAL A 29 1.52 0.71 8.15
CA VAL A 29 2.94 0.43 7.99
C VAL A 29 3.47 1.05 6.70
N LEU A 30 4.65 1.64 6.78
CA LEU A 30 5.30 2.34 5.68
C LEU A 30 6.45 1.50 5.12
N TYR A 31 6.47 1.41 3.79
CA TYR A 31 7.55 0.82 2.99
C TYR A 31 8.12 1.89 2.04
N GLU A 32 9.45 1.88 1.83
CA GLU A 32 10.17 2.80 0.94
C GLU A 32 9.75 4.29 1.03
N ARG A 33 9.43 4.75 2.25
CA ARG A 33 9.08 6.14 2.61
C ARG A 33 7.73 6.67 2.11
N SER A 34 7.10 6.06 1.12
CA SER A 34 5.86 6.58 0.54
C SER A 34 4.78 5.52 0.24
N TYR A 35 5.04 4.24 0.50
CA TYR A 35 4.03 3.19 0.33
C TYR A 35 3.46 2.80 1.69
N PHE A 36 2.22 3.21 1.94
CA PHE A 36 1.51 2.96 3.17
C PHE A 36 0.53 1.81 3.00
N PHE A 37 0.67 0.81 3.87
CA PHE A 37 -0.26 -0.30 3.97
C PHE A 37 -1.10 -0.14 5.23
N TYR A 38 -2.41 -0.36 5.11
CA TYR A 38 -3.33 -0.35 6.25
C TYR A 38 -4.38 -1.44 6.11
N LEU A 39 -5.01 -1.77 7.23
CA LEU A 39 -6.13 -2.69 7.28
C LEU A 39 -7.42 -1.90 7.49
N GLU A 40 -8.41 -2.18 6.65
CA GLU A 40 -9.75 -1.63 6.78
C GLU A 40 -10.73 -2.80 6.71
N HIS A 41 -11.43 -3.09 7.80
CA HIS A 41 -12.40 -4.20 7.87
C HIS A 41 -11.84 -5.56 7.39
N GLY A 42 -10.56 -5.84 7.67
CA GLY A 42 -9.88 -7.07 7.24
C GLY A 42 -9.40 -7.05 5.78
N ILE A 43 -9.51 -5.92 5.09
CA ILE A 43 -8.99 -5.70 3.75
C ILE A 43 -7.62 -5.03 3.87
N LEU A 44 -6.60 -5.60 3.23
CA LEU A 44 -5.28 -5.00 3.12
C LEU A 44 -5.25 -4.04 1.94
N CYS A 45 -5.04 -2.76 2.23
CA CYS A 45 -4.96 -1.69 1.25
C CYS A 45 -3.53 -1.13 1.19
N LEU A 46 -3.13 -0.68 0.00
CA LEU A 46 -1.88 0.02 -0.27
C LEU A 46 -2.20 1.37 -0.89
N ARG A 47 -1.56 2.42 -0.38
CA ARG A 47 -1.62 3.78 -0.93
C ARG A 47 -0.24 4.40 -1.06
N HIS A 48 -0.10 5.30 -2.03
CA HIS A 48 1.00 6.24 -2.03
C HIS A 48 0.67 7.40 -1.08
N VAL A 49 1.58 7.74 -0.19
CA VAL A 49 1.40 8.81 0.81
C VAL A 49 2.54 9.81 0.76
N ARG A 50 2.27 11.01 1.28
CA ARG A 50 3.28 12.07 1.46
C ARG A 50 3.48 12.35 2.94
N LYS A 51 4.73 12.58 3.33
CA LYS A 51 5.05 12.94 4.71
C LYS A 51 4.65 14.39 4.97
N VAL A 52 4.04 14.65 6.12
CA VAL A 52 3.82 16.00 6.63
C VAL A 52 4.95 16.35 7.59
N GLU A 53 5.66 17.43 7.32
CA GLU A 53 6.71 17.91 8.23
C GLU A 53 6.07 18.68 9.40
N GLN A 54 5.68 17.92 10.43
CA GLN A 54 5.12 18.45 11.67
C GLN A 54 5.96 17.97 12.87
N PRO A 55 6.63 18.88 13.61
CA PRO A 55 7.58 18.51 14.67
C PRO A 55 7.00 17.58 15.75
N ASP A 56 5.76 17.83 16.16
CA ASP A 56 5.09 17.04 17.21
C ASP A 56 4.53 15.71 16.69
N HIS A 57 4.48 15.53 15.36
CA HIS A 57 3.89 14.35 14.70
C HIS A 57 4.80 13.83 13.57
N PRO A 58 6.02 13.33 13.89
CA PRO A 58 7.02 12.96 12.89
C PRO A 58 6.66 11.73 12.04
N HIS A 59 5.63 10.98 12.45
CA HIS A 59 5.13 9.78 11.79
C HIS A 59 3.77 9.98 11.13
N LEU A 60 3.39 11.25 10.89
CA LEU A 60 2.14 11.59 10.23
C LEU A 60 2.32 11.77 8.72
N TYR A 61 1.43 11.13 7.99
CA TYR A 61 1.36 11.14 6.54
C TYR A 61 -0.03 11.59 6.09
N VAL A 62 -0.11 12.05 4.85
CA VAL A 62 -1.37 12.38 4.16
C VAL A 62 -1.45 11.62 2.85
N ASP A 63 -2.67 11.42 2.37
CA ASP A 63 -2.89 10.75 1.09
C ASP A 63 -2.12 11.45 -0.05
N GLY A 64 -1.57 10.61 -0.92
CA GLY A 64 -0.86 11.03 -2.12
C GLY A 64 -1.79 11.16 -3.31
N GLU A 65 -1.22 11.12 -4.52
CA GLU A 65 -1.98 11.26 -5.76
C GLU A 65 -2.55 9.92 -6.28
N SER A 66 -2.46 8.83 -5.50
CA SER A 66 -2.87 7.50 -5.96
C SER A 66 -4.28 7.14 -5.51
N GLY A 67 -5.04 6.45 -6.36
CA GLY A 67 -6.36 5.91 -6.01
C GLY A 67 -6.36 4.70 -5.04
N GLY A 68 -5.19 4.28 -4.54
CA GLY A 68 -5.04 3.10 -3.70
C GLY A 68 -5.19 1.78 -4.45
N LEU A 69 -4.80 0.69 -3.78
CA LEU A 69 -4.91 -0.67 -4.29
C LEU A 69 -5.29 -1.61 -3.15
N GLN A 70 -6.37 -2.37 -3.34
CA GLN A 70 -6.70 -3.50 -2.49
C GLN A 70 -5.85 -4.72 -2.86
N LEU A 71 -5.19 -5.32 -1.88
CA LEU A 71 -4.20 -6.38 -2.08
C LEU A 71 -4.66 -7.74 -1.57
N ALA A 72 -5.43 -7.77 -0.47
CA ALA A 72 -5.93 -9.00 0.11
C ALA A 72 -7.22 -8.73 0.92
N GLU A 73 -8.03 -9.77 1.09
CA GLU A 73 -9.24 -9.75 1.91
C GLU A 73 -9.13 -10.75 3.05
N ASN A 74 -10.00 -10.62 4.05
CA ASN A 74 -10.11 -11.53 5.20
C ASN A 74 -8.80 -11.69 5.98
N VAL A 75 -7.99 -10.63 6.03
CA VAL A 75 -6.75 -10.59 6.80
C VAL A 75 -7.10 -10.46 8.29
N GLN A 76 -6.69 -11.47 9.07
CA GLN A 76 -6.86 -11.52 10.52
C GLN A 76 -5.53 -11.51 11.29
N ARG A 77 -4.42 -11.44 10.55
CA ARG A 77 -3.05 -11.44 11.09
C ARG A 77 -2.55 -10.02 11.30
N GLU A 78 -1.47 -9.89 12.06
CA GLU A 78 -0.81 -8.62 12.32
C GLU A 78 -0.23 -8.02 11.02
N ILE A 79 -0.43 -6.73 10.81
CA ILE A 79 -0.14 -6.06 9.53
C ILE A 79 1.35 -6.05 9.17
N MET A 80 2.26 -5.90 10.14
CA MET A 80 3.70 -5.94 9.89
C MET A 80 4.11 -7.31 9.33
N GLU A 81 3.60 -8.39 9.92
CA GLU A 81 3.88 -9.75 9.43
C GLU A 81 3.35 -9.96 8.01
N VAL A 82 2.09 -9.59 7.77
CA VAL A 82 1.44 -9.78 6.46
C VAL A 82 2.13 -8.99 5.37
N VAL A 83 2.48 -7.73 5.64
CA VAL A 83 3.15 -6.86 4.65
C VAL A 83 4.59 -7.30 4.40
N THR A 84 5.30 -7.75 5.45
CA THR A 84 6.65 -8.33 5.29
C THR A 84 6.60 -9.54 4.36
N GLU A 85 5.73 -10.51 4.64
CA GLU A 85 5.56 -11.72 3.84
C GLU A 85 5.17 -11.39 2.39
N LEU A 86 4.24 -10.44 2.20
CA LEU A 86 3.82 -9.99 0.88
C LEU A 86 5.00 -9.41 0.08
N ILE A 87 5.78 -8.51 0.68
CA ILE A 87 6.91 -7.87 0.00
C ILE A 87 7.99 -8.90 -0.32
N GLU A 88 8.30 -9.81 0.61
CA GLU A 88 9.28 -10.87 0.38
C GLU A 88 8.84 -11.81 -0.76
N ARG A 89 7.56 -12.21 -0.76
CA ARG A 89 6.98 -13.03 -1.84
C ARG A 89 7.09 -12.31 -3.18
N LEU A 90 6.69 -11.04 -3.27
CA LEU A 90 6.77 -10.25 -4.50
C LEU A 90 8.22 -10.06 -4.98
N ARG A 91 9.17 -9.78 -4.07
CA ARG A 91 10.60 -9.63 -4.40
C ARG A 91 11.24 -10.91 -4.91
N SER A 92 10.75 -12.07 -4.49
CA SER A 92 11.26 -13.38 -4.93
C SER A 92 10.77 -13.80 -6.32
N LYS A 93 9.77 -13.11 -6.88
CA LYS A 93 9.16 -13.42 -8.18
C LYS A 93 9.65 -12.45 -9.24
N ASP A 94 9.89 -12.98 -10.44
CA ASP A 94 10.00 -12.12 -11.62
C ASP A 94 8.61 -11.62 -12.06
N GLY A 95 8.61 -10.58 -12.89
CA GLY A 95 7.37 -9.95 -13.33
C GLY A 95 6.45 -10.87 -14.14
N LEU A 96 7.00 -11.83 -14.88
CA LEU A 96 6.19 -12.77 -15.67
C LEU A 96 5.54 -13.83 -14.77
N ALA A 97 6.29 -14.35 -13.81
CA ALA A 97 5.78 -15.26 -12.78
C ALA A 97 4.68 -14.59 -11.95
N PHE A 98 4.81 -13.31 -11.60
CA PHE A 98 3.74 -12.56 -10.96
C PHE A 98 2.47 -12.49 -11.81
N LEU A 99 2.61 -12.16 -13.10
CA LEU A 99 1.47 -12.09 -14.03
C LEU A 99 0.77 -13.44 -14.19
N LEU A 100 1.52 -14.54 -14.30
CA LEU A 100 0.98 -15.87 -14.58
C LEU A 100 0.50 -16.62 -13.34
N ASP A 101 1.22 -16.55 -12.22
CA ASP A 101 0.92 -17.38 -11.04
C ASP A 101 -0.03 -16.67 -10.08
N GLU A 102 0.12 -15.35 -9.91
CA GLU A 102 -0.71 -14.58 -8.98
C GLU A 102 -1.91 -13.98 -9.72
N LEU A 103 -1.66 -13.22 -10.78
CA LEU A 103 -2.71 -12.41 -11.40
C LEU A 103 -3.61 -13.19 -12.35
N LEU A 104 -3.09 -14.05 -13.21
CA LEU A 104 -3.90 -14.75 -14.23
C LEU A 104 -5.06 -15.54 -13.62
N TRP A 105 -4.82 -16.14 -12.46
CA TRP A 105 -5.73 -17.04 -11.76
C TRP A 105 -6.53 -16.36 -10.64
N LEU A 106 -6.31 -15.07 -10.39
CA LEU A 106 -7.03 -14.33 -9.36
C LEU A 106 -8.52 -14.23 -9.71
N GLN A 107 -9.36 -14.80 -8.86
CA GLN A 107 -10.81 -14.74 -8.99
C GLN A 107 -11.30 -13.31 -8.79
N GLY A 108 -12.21 -12.85 -9.65
CA GLY A 108 -12.76 -11.49 -9.55
C GLY A 108 -11.81 -10.38 -10.01
N ARG A 109 -10.66 -10.71 -10.63
CA ARG A 109 -9.76 -9.69 -11.18
C ARG A 109 -10.45 -8.85 -12.26
N SER A 110 -10.25 -7.55 -12.22
CA SER A 110 -10.63 -6.64 -13.30
C SER A 110 -9.60 -6.67 -14.44
N HIS A 111 -9.88 -5.92 -15.51
CA HIS A 111 -8.89 -5.64 -16.54
C HIS A 111 -7.70 -4.89 -15.91
N ILE A 112 -6.48 -5.32 -16.25
CA ILE A 112 -5.24 -4.66 -15.88
C ILE A 112 -4.64 -4.12 -17.18
N GLU A 113 -4.43 -2.80 -17.22
CA GLU A 113 -3.78 -2.14 -18.34
C GLU A 113 -2.35 -1.79 -17.97
N LEU A 114 -1.39 -2.41 -18.65
CA LEU A 114 0.01 -2.06 -18.49
C LEU A 114 0.30 -0.79 -19.29
N ASN A 115 0.72 0.27 -18.61
CA ASN A 115 1.21 1.46 -19.29
C ASN A 115 2.62 1.22 -19.84
N LEU A 116 2.69 0.78 -21.09
CA LEU A 116 3.95 0.51 -21.81
C LEU A 116 4.62 1.81 -22.31
N VAL A 117 3.91 2.94 -22.29
CA VAL A 117 4.39 4.25 -22.73
C VAL A 117 4.41 5.18 -21.52
N LYS A 118 5.38 4.99 -20.63
CA LYS A 118 5.69 6.04 -19.65
C LYS A 118 6.19 7.26 -20.41
N ASN A 119 5.32 8.20 -20.72
CA ASN A 119 5.73 9.58 -20.86
C ASN A 119 6.31 9.96 -19.50
N LYS A 120 7.65 9.99 -19.41
CA LYS A 120 8.33 10.57 -18.27
C LYS A 120 7.90 12.04 -18.21
N GLY A 121 7.01 12.37 -17.28
CA GLY A 121 6.91 13.73 -16.73
C GLY A 121 8.11 14.00 -15.84
#